data_AF-A0A4U0RVG1-F1
#
_entry.id   AF-A0A4U0RVG1-F1
#
_cell.length_a   1.000
_cell.length_b   1.000
_cell.length_c   1.000
_cell.angle_alpha   90.00
_cell.angle_beta   90.00
_cell.angle_gamma   90.00
#
_symmetry.space_group_name_H-M   'P 1'
#
loop_
_entity.id
_entity.type
_entity.pdbx_description
1 polymer ?
#
loop_
_entity_poly.entity_id
_entity_poly.type
_entity_poly.pdbx_seq_one_letter_code
_entity_poly.pdbx_strand_id
1 'polypeptide(L)'
;MAGRPESPLDPSAGPVARFAAGLRKLRAEAGSPTYRVMAQRTGQGASTLSQAAAGERLPTLPVVLAFVGACGGNVREWEARWREAAAEEAAVPRAQDGDAESPYRGLARFEPADASLFCGREKLTERLFQQACSRRFTAVFGPSGSGKSSLLRAGLIPRLQHTDDPALRPAALRVLTPGDHPLRTHEQRLVPKDADGDTWLIVDQFEELYTLCTDPAERTQFIDRLLSATDPAARLRVVIAVRA
;
A
#
# COMPACT_ATOMS: atom_id res chain seq x y z
N MET A 1 -22.55 6.61 -37.90
CA MET A 1 -21.98 7.61 -36.95
C MET A 1 -20.63 7.11 -36.50
N ALA A 2 -19.55 7.73 -36.98
CA ALA A 2 -18.19 7.36 -36.63
C ALA A 2 -17.88 7.82 -35.19
N GLY A 3 -17.35 6.90 -34.38
CA GLY A 3 -16.88 7.22 -33.02
C GLY A 3 -15.63 8.11 -33.05
N ARG A 4 -15.31 8.73 -31.91
CA ARG A 4 -14.12 9.56 -31.70
C ARG A 4 -12.84 8.82 -32.18
N PRO A 5 -11.97 9.45 -32.97
CA PRO A 5 -10.76 8.81 -33.49
C PRO A 5 -9.79 8.47 -32.35
N GLU A 6 -9.13 7.33 -32.47
CA GLU A 6 -8.10 6.87 -31.53
C GLU A 6 -6.83 7.69 -31.65
N SER A 7 -6.24 8.05 -30.51
CA SER A 7 -4.94 8.73 -30.46
C SER A 7 -3.83 7.87 -31.09
N PRO A 8 -2.81 8.47 -31.70
CA PRO A 8 -1.67 7.74 -32.26
C PRO A 8 -1.01 6.85 -31.20
N LEU A 9 -0.64 5.63 -31.58
CA LEU A 9 0.15 4.71 -30.76
C LEU A 9 1.47 4.40 -31.46
N ASP A 10 2.57 4.46 -30.72
CA ASP A 10 3.88 3.99 -31.16
C ASP A 10 4.10 2.55 -30.69
N PRO A 11 4.09 1.54 -31.58
CA PRO A 11 4.28 0.14 -31.22
C PRO A 11 5.67 -0.19 -30.69
N SER A 12 6.65 0.69 -30.89
CA SER A 12 8.03 0.52 -30.41
C SER A 12 8.24 0.98 -28.97
N ALA A 13 7.26 1.70 -28.39
CA ALA A 13 7.35 2.26 -27.04
C ALA A 13 7.37 1.22 -25.90
N GLY A 14 6.98 -0.03 -26.16
CA GLY A 14 7.00 -1.09 -25.15
C GLY A 14 6.05 -2.25 -25.47
N PRO A 15 6.09 -3.34 -24.67
CA PRO A 15 5.27 -4.53 -24.91
C PRO A 15 3.77 -4.22 -24.87
N VAL A 16 3.32 -3.32 -23.98
CA VAL A 16 1.92 -2.88 -23.89
C VAL A 16 1.46 -2.12 -25.14
N ALA A 17 2.26 -1.18 -25.63
CA ALA A 17 1.94 -0.40 -26.82
C ALA A 17 1.91 -1.28 -28.08
N ARG A 18 2.87 -2.22 -28.20
CA ARG A 18 2.94 -3.23 -29.26
C ARG A 18 1.68 -4.11 -29.27
N PHE A 19 1.28 -4.58 -28.08
CA PHE A 19 0.08 -5.41 -27.92
C PHE A 19 -1.21 -4.65 -28.30
N ALA A 20 -1.36 -3.41 -27.86
CA ALA A 20 -2.51 -2.56 -28.20
C ALA A 20 -2.57 -2.22 -29.69
N ALA A 21 -1.43 -1.95 -30.33
CA ALA A 21 -1.35 -1.79 -31.79
C ALA A 21 -1.81 -3.04 -32.52
N GLY A 22 -1.45 -4.22 -32.01
CA GLY A 22 -1.96 -5.50 -32.49
C GLY A 22 -3.49 -5.61 -32.40
N LEU A 23 -4.10 -5.25 -31.25
CA LEU A 23 -5.55 -5.27 -31.09
C LEU A 23 -6.25 -4.31 -32.07
N ARG A 24 -5.67 -3.13 -32.31
CA ARG A 24 -6.19 -2.18 -33.31
C ARG A 24 -6.11 -2.74 -34.72
N LYS A 25 -5.01 -3.40 -35.06
CA LYS A 25 -4.83 -4.07 -36.35
C LYS A 25 -5.86 -5.18 -36.54
N LEU A 26 -6.06 -6.04 -35.54
CA LEU A 26 -7.10 -7.08 -35.57
C LEU A 26 -8.49 -6.46 -35.78
N ARG A 27 -8.79 -5.36 -35.10
CA ARG A 27 -10.07 -4.67 -35.28
C ARG A 27 -10.21 -4.09 -36.69
N ALA A 28 -9.14 -3.54 -37.27
CA ALA A 28 -9.14 -3.04 -38.64
C ALA A 28 -9.40 -4.17 -39.65
N GLU A 29 -8.72 -5.31 -39.50
CA GLU A 29 -8.91 -6.51 -40.32
C GLU A 29 -10.34 -7.08 -40.21
N ALA A 30 -10.97 -6.94 -39.04
CA ALA A 30 -12.37 -7.30 -38.80
C ALA A 30 -13.40 -6.29 -39.36
N GLY A 31 -12.97 -5.29 -40.14
CA GLY A 31 -13.86 -4.27 -40.71
C GLY A 31 -14.15 -3.09 -39.78
N SER A 32 -13.30 -2.87 -38.77
CA SER A 32 -13.39 -1.77 -37.80
C SER A 32 -14.75 -1.66 -37.07
N PRO A 33 -15.27 -2.76 -36.46
CA PRO A 33 -16.48 -2.68 -35.66
C PRO A 33 -16.27 -1.66 -34.52
N THR A 34 -17.28 -0.82 -34.30
CA THR A 34 -17.21 0.15 -33.19
C THR A 34 -17.18 -0.58 -31.84
N TYR A 35 -16.54 0.00 -30.83
CA TYR A 35 -16.52 -0.59 -29.49
C TYR A 35 -17.91 -0.85 -28.91
N ARG A 36 -18.91 -0.04 -29.29
CA ARG A 36 -20.31 -0.25 -28.91
C ARG A 36 -20.92 -1.50 -29.55
N VAL A 37 -20.59 -1.78 -30.81
CA VAL A 37 -21.02 -3.01 -31.50
C VAL A 37 -20.33 -4.24 -30.90
N MET A 38 -19.04 -4.13 -30.56
CA MET A 38 -18.30 -5.20 -29.89
C MET A 38 -18.84 -5.49 -28.49
N ALA A 39 -19.21 -4.45 -27.73
CA ALA A 39 -19.79 -4.56 -26.39
C ALA A 39 -21.10 -5.38 -26.37
N GLN A 40 -21.96 -5.18 -27.38
CA GLN A 40 -23.21 -5.93 -27.53
C GLN A 40 -22.99 -7.45 -27.71
N ARG A 41 -21.80 -7.88 -28.14
CA ARG A 41 -21.48 -9.28 -28.42
C ARG A 41 -20.67 -9.98 -27.32
N THR A 42 -20.12 -9.22 -26.37
CA THR A 42 -19.04 -9.72 -25.49
C THR A 42 -19.32 -9.56 -24.00
N GLY A 43 -20.42 -8.91 -23.62
CA GLY A 43 -20.73 -8.59 -22.21
C GLY A 43 -19.76 -7.59 -21.58
N GLN A 44 -18.78 -7.07 -22.33
CA GLN A 44 -17.84 -6.04 -21.89
C GLN A 44 -18.35 -4.65 -22.25
N GLY A 45 -18.06 -3.66 -21.40
CA GLY A 45 -18.41 -2.27 -21.69
C GLY A 45 -17.62 -1.70 -22.87
N ALA A 46 -18.24 -0.81 -23.66
CA ALA A 46 -17.58 -0.14 -24.78
C ALA A 46 -16.35 0.69 -24.34
N SER A 47 -16.39 1.27 -23.14
CA SER A 47 -15.26 1.97 -22.53
C SER A 47 -14.10 1.02 -22.21
N THR A 48 -14.39 -0.18 -21.68
CA THR A 48 -13.40 -1.22 -21.39
C THR A 48 -12.67 -1.69 -22.65
N LEU A 49 -13.42 -1.91 -23.74
CA LEU A 49 -12.84 -2.30 -25.03
C LEU A 49 -12.02 -1.16 -25.66
N SER A 50 -12.46 0.09 -25.49
CA SER A 50 -11.70 1.26 -25.92
C SER A 50 -10.38 1.41 -25.15
N GLN A 51 -10.41 1.25 -23.82
CA GLN A 51 -9.21 1.27 -22.98
C GLN A 51 -8.27 0.12 -23.32
N ALA A 52 -8.81 -1.06 -23.66
CA ALA A 52 -7.99 -2.21 -24.01
C ALA A 52 -7.10 -1.96 -25.25
N ALA A 53 -7.58 -1.15 -26.19
CA ALA A 53 -6.85 -0.75 -27.38
C ALA A 53 -6.13 0.60 -27.22
N ALA A 54 -6.13 1.20 -26.03
CA ALA A 54 -5.53 2.52 -25.79
C ALA A 54 -4.01 2.46 -25.61
N GLY A 55 -3.42 1.31 -25.30
CA GLY A 55 -1.97 1.15 -25.15
C GLY A 55 -1.36 1.77 -23.88
N GLU A 56 -2.19 2.24 -22.94
CA GLU A 56 -1.75 2.81 -21.66
C GLU A 56 -1.36 1.74 -20.63
N ARG A 57 -2.10 0.62 -20.59
CA ARG A 57 -1.89 -0.50 -19.68
C ARG A 57 -2.28 -1.81 -20.35
N LEU A 58 -1.65 -2.92 -19.94
CA LEU A 58 -2.01 -4.23 -20.44
C LEU A 58 -3.43 -4.60 -19.97
N PRO A 59 -4.37 -4.95 -20.87
CA PRO A 59 -5.74 -5.32 -20.48
C PRO A 59 -5.74 -6.67 -19.77
N THR A 60 -6.80 -6.96 -18.99
CA THR A 60 -6.94 -8.30 -18.39
C THR A 60 -7.23 -9.35 -19.46
N LEU A 61 -6.78 -10.58 -19.24
CA LEU A 61 -6.99 -11.68 -20.19
C LEU A 61 -8.47 -11.83 -20.61
N PRO A 62 -9.48 -11.80 -19.71
CA PRO A 62 -10.88 -11.88 -20.12
C PRO A 62 -11.31 -10.77 -21.10
N VAL A 63 -10.80 -9.55 -20.92
CA VAL A 63 -11.09 -8.42 -21.83
C VAL A 63 -10.45 -8.65 -23.21
N VAL A 64 -9.24 -9.20 -23.24
CA VAL A 64 -8.56 -9.56 -24.50
C VAL A 64 -9.34 -10.63 -25.26
N LEU A 65 -9.74 -11.73 -24.60
CA LEU A 65 -10.47 -12.82 -25.27
C LEU A 65 -11.82 -12.33 -25.79
N ALA A 66 -12.51 -11.48 -25.02
CA ALA A 66 -13.73 -10.81 -25.46
C ALA A 66 -13.50 -9.93 -26.70
N PHE A 67 -12.47 -9.08 -26.68
CA PHE A 67 -12.11 -8.22 -27.81
C PHE A 67 -11.82 -9.03 -29.08
N VAL A 68 -10.96 -10.04 -28.95
CA VAL A 68 -10.54 -10.92 -30.04
C VAL A 68 -11.72 -11.70 -30.59
N GLY A 69 -12.58 -12.24 -29.71
CA GLY A 69 -13.80 -12.93 -30.10
C GLY A 69 -14.77 -12.02 -30.86
N ALA A 70 -14.95 -10.77 -30.45
CA ALA A 70 -15.77 -9.80 -31.18
C ALA A 70 -15.23 -9.45 -32.57
N CYS A 71 -13.91 -9.54 -32.75
CA CYS A 71 -13.23 -9.32 -34.03
C CYS A 71 -13.05 -10.60 -34.84
N GLY A 72 -13.51 -11.77 -34.35
CA GLY A 72 -13.34 -13.06 -35.05
C GLY A 72 -11.91 -13.57 -35.11
N GLY A 73 -11.02 -13.08 -34.23
CA GLY A 73 -9.63 -13.54 -34.17
C GLY A 73 -9.45 -14.87 -33.43
N ASN A 74 -8.27 -15.47 -33.57
CA ASN A 74 -7.92 -16.72 -32.89
C ASN A 74 -7.60 -16.47 -31.40
N VAL A 75 -8.54 -16.84 -30.52
CA VAL A 75 -8.45 -16.62 -29.08
C VAL A 75 -7.20 -17.25 -28.45
N ARG A 76 -6.78 -18.44 -28.89
CA ARG A 76 -5.59 -19.14 -28.34
C ARG A 76 -4.29 -18.45 -28.71
N GLU A 77 -4.20 -17.96 -29.95
CA GLU A 77 -3.03 -17.22 -30.41
C GLU A 77 -2.89 -15.89 -29.64
N TRP A 78 -4.00 -15.19 -29.44
CA TRP A 78 -4.01 -13.93 -28.70
C TRP A 78 -3.77 -14.10 -27.20
N GLU A 79 -4.19 -15.22 -26.62
CA GLU A 79 -3.82 -15.59 -25.25
C GLU A 79 -2.31 -15.80 -25.11
N ALA A 80 -1.67 -16.49 -26.06
CA ALA A 80 -0.22 -16.65 -26.06
C ALA A 80 0.51 -15.31 -26.18
N ARG A 81 0.10 -14.45 -27.12
CA ARG A 81 0.63 -13.08 -27.27
C ARG A 81 0.44 -12.23 -26.02
N TRP A 82 -0.67 -12.40 -25.31
CA TRP A 82 -0.92 -11.69 -24.06
C TRP A 82 0.04 -12.14 -22.94
N ARG A 83 0.28 -13.46 -22.81
CA ARG A 83 1.23 -14.00 -21.83
C ARG A 83 2.65 -13.54 -22.10
N GLU A 84 3.05 -13.49 -23.37
CA GLU A 84 4.36 -12.97 -23.79
C GLU A 84 4.51 -11.48 -23.44
N ALA A 85 3.52 -10.65 -23.78
CA ALA A 85 3.52 -9.23 -23.42
C ALA A 85 3.52 -9.01 -21.90
N ALA A 86 2.81 -9.84 -21.13
CA ALA A 86 2.81 -9.78 -19.67
C ALA A 86 4.16 -10.20 -19.07
N ALA A 87 4.82 -11.20 -19.66
CA ALA A 87 6.16 -11.62 -19.25
C ALA A 87 7.22 -10.58 -19.61
N GLU A 88 7.16 -9.98 -20.80
CA GLU A 88 8.03 -8.85 -21.20
C GLU A 88 7.84 -7.67 -20.26
N GLU A 89 6.60 -7.25 -19.97
CA GLU A 89 6.30 -6.15 -19.04
C GLU A 89 6.81 -6.43 -17.61
N ALA A 90 6.77 -7.69 -17.17
CA ALA A 90 7.31 -8.10 -15.87
C ALA A 90 8.86 -8.22 -15.87
N ALA A 91 9.46 -8.48 -17.04
CA ALA A 91 10.90 -8.67 -17.22
C ALA A 91 11.65 -7.38 -17.55
N VAL A 92 10.97 -6.34 -18.03
CA VAL A 92 11.51 -4.98 -18.06
C VAL A 92 11.87 -4.64 -16.61
N PRO A 93 13.17 -4.51 -16.26
CA PRO A 93 13.53 -3.98 -14.97
C PRO A 93 12.87 -2.63 -14.93
N ARG A 94 11.94 -2.44 -14.00
CA ARG A 94 11.61 -1.09 -13.57
C ARG A 94 12.94 -0.53 -13.09
N ALA A 95 13.65 0.17 -13.98
CA ALA A 95 14.33 1.38 -13.57
C ALA A 95 13.33 2.04 -12.63
N GLN A 96 13.80 2.42 -11.45
CA GLN A 96 13.03 3.25 -10.55
C GLN A 96 12.69 4.50 -11.37
N ASP A 97 11.62 4.41 -12.16
CA ASP A 97 10.86 5.51 -12.68
C ASP A 97 10.44 6.14 -11.39
N GLY A 98 11.25 7.13 -11.00
CA GLY A 98 10.91 8.05 -9.96
C GLY A 98 9.49 8.44 -10.28
N ASP A 99 8.60 8.03 -9.38
CA ASP A 99 7.51 8.85 -8.94
C ASP A 99 7.92 10.31 -9.22
N ALA A 100 7.44 10.86 -10.32
CA ALA A 100 7.04 12.25 -10.27
C ALA A 100 5.93 12.21 -9.20
N GLU A 101 6.37 12.33 -7.93
CA GLU A 101 5.63 11.94 -6.74
C GLU A 101 4.21 12.43 -6.87
N SER A 102 3.30 11.53 -7.21
CA SER A 102 1.91 11.77 -6.92
C SER A 102 1.86 12.02 -5.41
N PRO A 103 1.47 13.21 -4.93
CA PRO A 103 1.48 13.52 -3.50
C PRO A 103 0.53 12.61 -2.70
N TYR A 104 -0.31 11.85 -3.41
CA TYR A 104 -1.24 10.89 -2.85
C TYR A 104 -0.73 9.45 -3.07
N ARG A 105 -0.35 8.79 -1.96
CA ARG A 105 0.18 7.41 -1.93
C ARG A 105 -0.88 6.30 -2.06
N GLY A 106 -2.11 6.65 -2.45
CA GLY A 106 -3.22 5.68 -2.56
C GLY A 106 -3.51 4.96 -1.24
N LEU A 107 -3.55 3.62 -1.26
CA LEU A 107 -3.78 2.78 -0.08
C LEU A 107 -2.49 2.48 0.72
N ALA A 108 -1.33 2.91 0.24
CA ALA A 108 -0.09 2.74 0.99
C ALA A 108 -0.15 3.57 2.28
N ARG A 109 0.34 2.99 3.38
CA ARG A 109 0.47 3.70 4.64
C ARG A 109 1.54 4.79 4.51
N PHE A 110 1.32 5.91 5.18
CA PHE A 110 2.35 6.94 5.30
C PHE A 110 3.39 6.50 6.33
N GLU A 111 4.65 6.70 6.00
CA GLU A 111 5.83 6.46 6.83
C GLU A 111 6.29 7.79 7.46
N PRO A 112 7.20 7.79 8.46
CA PRO A 112 7.64 9.02 9.11
C PRO A 112 8.23 10.07 8.16
N ALA A 113 8.86 9.63 7.06
CA ALA A 113 9.43 10.51 6.05
C ALA A 113 8.36 11.31 5.29
N ASP A 114 7.11 10.82 5.25
CA ASP A 114 6.02 11.44 4.50
C ASP A 114 5.22 12.45 5.33
N ALA A 115 5.76 12.90 6.47
CA ALA A 115 5.06 13.80 7.40
C ALA A 115 4.52 15.06 6.72
N SER A 116 5.24 15.60 5.73
CA SER A 116 4.85 16.77 4.94
C SER A 116 3.62 16.55 4.06
N LEU A 117 3.30 15.29 3.73
CA LEU A 117 2.12 14.91 2.94
C LEU A 117 0.94 14.48 3.82
N PHE A 118 1.14 14.31 5.14
CA PHE A 118 0.13 13.86 6.08
C PHE A 118 -0.69 15.03 6.64
N CYS A 119 -1.72 15.43 5.90
CA CYS A 119 -2.56 16.59 6.22
C CYS A 119 -3.94 16.21 6.81
N GLY A 120 -4.56 17.14 7.54
CA GLY A 120 -5.95 17.06 8.04
C GLY A 120 -6.14 16.27 9.33
N ARG A 121 -5.04 15.82 9.96
CA ARG A 121 -5.04 15.05 11.22
C ARG A 121 -4.18 15.66 12.31
N GLU A 122 -3.89 16.95 12.22
CA GLU A 122 -3.03 17.69 13.14
C GLU A 122 -3.62 17.66 14.55
N LYS A 123 -4.92 17.96 14.69
CA LYS A 123 -5.63 17.93 15.99
C LYS A 123 -5.66 16.53 16.62
N LEU A 124 -5.76 15.48 15.80
CA LEU A 124 -5.75 14.11 16.30
C LEU A 124 -4.35 13.69 16.74
N THR A 125 -3.34 14.06 15.96
CA THR A 125 -1.92 13.83 16.27
C THR A 125 -1.55 14.52 17.58
N GLU A 126 -1.92 15.79 17.76
CA GLU A 126 -1.60 16.52 18.98
C GLU A 126 -2.32 15.92 20.20
N ARG A 127 -3.59 15.54 20.09
CA ARG A 127 -4.29 14.83 21.18
C ARG A 127 -3.59 13.54 21.56
N LEU A 128 -3.19 12.74 20.57
CA LEU A 128 -2.46 11.49 20.81
C LEU A 128 -1.10 11.75 21.46
N PHE A 129 -0.36 12.76 20.98
CA PHE A 129 0.92 13.17 21.56
C PHE A 129 0.76 13.53 23.04
N GLN A 130 -0.20 14.40 23.38
CA GLN A 130 -0.46 14.79 24.78
C GLN A 130 -0.86 13.60 25.67
N GLN A 131 -1.68 12.68 25.15
CA GLN A 131 -2.05 11.46 25.88
C GLN A 131 -0.84 10.53 26.10
N ALA A 132 -0.01 10.35 25.09
CA ALA A 132 1.16 9.49 25.18
C ALA A 132 2.32 10.11 25.97
N CYS A 133 2.35 11.44 26.11
CA CYS A 133 3.26 12.15 27.02
C CYS A 133 2.78 12.07 28.48
N SER A 134 1.47 12.10 28.74
CA SER A 134 0.92 11.98 30.10
C SER A 134 0.82 10.54 30.62
N ARG A 135 0.81 9.55 29.72
CA ARG A 135 0.69 8.12 30.07
C ARG A 135 1.81 7.31 29.43
N ARG A 136 2.36 6.35 30.18
CA ARG A 136 3.42 5.48 29.66
C ARG A 136 2.90 4.37 28.74
N PHE A 137 1.59 4.10 28.76
CA PHE A 137 0.94 3.15 27.85
C PHE A 137 -0.32 3.78 27.25
N THR A 138 -0.41 3.81 25.92
CA THR A 138 -1.55 4.37 25.18
C THR A 138 -1.98 3.40 24.08
N ALA A 139 -3.29 3.25 23.89
CA ALA A 139 -3.85 2.39 22.84
C ALA A 139 -4.73 3.22 21.89
N VAL A 140 -4.55 3.01 20.58
CA VAL A 140 -5.28 3.68 19.50
C VAL A 140 -6.17 2.66 18.81
N PHE A 141 -7.49 2.89 18.88
CA PHE A 141 -8.51 2.02 18.30
C PHE A 141 -9.18 2.67 17.10
N GLY A 142 -9.66 1.84 16.18
CA GLY A 142 -10.48 2.29 15.06
C GLY A 142 -10.63 1.24 13.95
N PRO A 143 -11.57 1.44 13.02
CA PRO A 143 -11.83 0.50 11.92
C PRO A 143 -10.60 0.23 11.06
N SER A 144 -10.60 -0.89 10.33
CA SER A 144 -9.58 -1.15 9.31
C SER A 144 -9.60 -0.04 8.23
N GLY A 145 -8.44 0.32 7.70
CA GLY A 145 -8.31 1.39 6.70
C GLY A 145 -8.52 2.82 7.21
N SER A 146 -8.86 3.03 8.49
CA SER A 146 -9.04 4.38 9.07
C SER A 146 -7.75 5.19 9.23
N GLY A 147 -6.59 4.64 8.88
CA GLY A 147 -5.30 5.33 8.90
C GLY A 147 -4.59 5.37 10.26
N LYS A 148 -4.81 4.39 11.14
CA LYS A 148 -4.11 4.28 12.45
C LYS A 148 -2.59 4.21 12.29
N SER A 149 -2.11 3.33 11.41
CA SER A 149 -0.68 3.17 11.11
C SER A 149 -0.08 4.48 10.60
N SER A 150 -0.75 5.17 9.68
CA SER A 150 -0.33 6.49 9.19
C SER A 150 -0.33 7.56 10.30
N LEU A 151 -1.33 7.57 11.19
CA LEU A 151 -1.36 8.48 12.34
C LEU A 151 -0.17 8.26 13.28
N LEU A 152 0.18 7.00 13.56
CA LEU A 152 1.32 6.68 14.41
C LEU A 152 2.64 7.03 13.71
N ARG A 153 2.79 6.65 12.44
CA ARG A 153 4.05 6.75 11.71
C ARG A 153 4.32 8.14 11.16
N ALA A 154 3.37 8.76 10.48
CA ALA A 154 3.54 10.07 9.85
C ALA A 154 3.02 11.23 10.71
N GLY A 155 2.22 10.96 11.74
CA GLY A 155 1.80 11.96 12.73
C GLY A 155 2.67 11.95 13.98
N LEU A 156 2.51 10.92 14.81
CA LEU A 156 3.09 10.87 16.15
C LEU A 156 4.63 10.83 16.15
N ILE A 157 5.26 10.01 15.31
CA ILE A 157 6.73 9.88 15.27
C ILE A 157 7.40 11.22 14.90
N PRO A 158 7.04 11.88 13.77
CA PRO A 158 7.58 13.20 13.45
C PRO A 158 7.34 14.20 14.58
N ARG A 159 6.15 14.21 15.20
CA ARG A 159 5.84 15.10 16.32
C ARG A 159 6.73 14.86 17.55
N LEU A 160 7.11 13.61 17.82
CA LEU A 160 8.06 13.23 18.89
C LEU A 160 9.50 13.59 18.54
N GLN A 161 9.90 13.46 17.27
CA GLN A 161 11.25 13.82 16.79
C GLN A 161 11.51 15.32 16.86
N HIS A 162 10.49 16.12 16.58
CA HIS A 162 10.57 17.60 16.54
C HIS A 162 10.01 18.25 17.80
N THR A 163 10.06 17.58 18.96
CA THR A 163 9.61 18.19 20.21
C THR A 163 10.62 19.24 20.69
N ASP A 164 10.12 20.46 20.96
CA ASP A 164 10.94 21.54 21.51
C ASP A 164 11.26 21.34 22.99
N ASP A 165 10.46 20.55 23.70
CA ASP A 165 10.68 20.21 25.11
C ASP A 165 11.81 19.16 25.25
N PRO A 166 12.97 19.52 25.84
CA PRO A 166 14.08 18.58 26.04
C PRO A 166 13.71 17.38 26.91
N ALA A 167 12.78 17.53 27.86
CA ALA A 167 12.35 16.46 28.75
C ALA A 167 11.51 15.39 28.02
N LEU A 168 10.92 15.74 26.89
CA LEU A 168 10.11 14.83 26.07
C LEU A 168 10.89 14.20 24.91
N ARG A 169 12.17 14.57 24.72
CA ARG A 169 13.00 14.03 23.65
C ARG A 169 13.22 12.52 23.86
N PRO A 170 12.86 11.68 22.87
CA PRO A 170 13.07 10.24 22.97
C PRO A 170 14.55 9.87 23.02
N ALA A 171 14.94 8.97 23.94
CA ALA A 171 16.23 8.29 23.88
C ALA A 171 16.34 7.42 22.61
N ALA A 172 15.21 6.80 22.24
CA ALA A 172 15.01 6.05 21.02
C ALA A 172 13.52 6.04 20.62
N LEU A 173 13.26 6.01 19.31
CA LEU A 173 11.94 5.78 18.73
C LEU A 173 11.99 4.46 17.95
N ARG A 174 11.14 3.50 18.30
CA ARG A 174 11.10 2.18 17.67
C ARG A 174 9.68 1.90 17.20
N VAL A 175 9.57 1.36 15.99
CA VAL A 175 8.31 0.85 15.45
C VAL A 175 8.49 -0.63 15.19
N LEU A 176 7.52 -1.43 15.62
CA LEU A 176 7.47 -2.85 15.29
C LEU A 176 6.05 -3.28 14.95
N THR A 177 5.98 -4.43 14.31
CA THR A 177 4.78 -5.20 14.05
C THR A 177 5.05 -6.60 14.60
N PRO A 178 4.19 -7.15 15.49
CA PRO A 178 4.55 -8.31 16.30
C PRO A 178 4.98 -9.57 15.53
N GLY A 179 4.25 -9.97 14.47
CA GLY A 179 4.51 -11.21 13.75
C GLY A 179 4.17 -12.50 14.52
N ASP A 180 4.66 -13.63 14.01
CA ASP A 180 4.45 -15.00 14.51
C ASP A 180 5.28 -15.34 15.75
N HIS A 181 6.45 -14.71 15.91
CA HIS A 181 7.38 -14.92 17.02
C HIS A 181 7.76 -13.59 17.67
N PRO A 182 6.81 -12.91 18.35
CA PRO A 182 6.95 -11.52 18.75
C PRO A 182 8.05 -11.32 19.80
N LEU A 183 8.25 -12.28 20.71
CA LEU A 183 9.29 -12.14 21.74
C LEU A 183 10.66 -12.43 21.16
N ARG A 184 10.80 -13.54 20.42
CA ARG A 184 12.07 -13.92 19.78
C ARG A 184 12.57 -12.86 18.80
N THR A 185 11.67 -12.27 18.03
CA THR A 185 12.03 -11.29 16.99
C THR A 185 12.39 -9.92 17.58
N HIS A 186 11.71 -9.51 18.66
CA HIS A 186 11.76 -8.12 19.14
C HIS A 186 12.34 -7.94 20.54
N GLU A 187 12.88 -8.98 21.17
CA GLU A 187 13.41 -8.94 22.55
C GLU A 187 14.25 -7.68 22.83
N GLN A 188 15.26 -7.41 22.01
CA GLN A 188 16.14 -6.26 22.17
C GLN A 188 15.43 -4.92 21.99
N ARG A 189 14.34 -4.88 21.19
CA ARG A 189 13.55 -3.67 20.96
C ARG A 189 12.65 -3.32 22.14
N LEU A 190 12.36 -4.28 23.02
CA LEU A 190 11.57 -4.07 24.24
C LEU A 190 12.41 -3.47 25.38
N VAL A 191 13.73 -3.62 25.33
CA VAL A 191 14.65 -3.09 26.36
C VAL A 191 14.87 -1.59 26.15
N PRO A 192 14.60 -0.73 27.16
CA PRO A 192 14.91 0.70 27.06
C PRO A 192 16.37 0.95 26.71
N LYS A 193 16.62 1.91 25.82
CA LYS A 193 17.98 2.36 25.49
C LYS A 193 18.59 3.05 26.70
N ASP A 194 19.85 2.71 27.00
CA ASP A 194 20.64 3.38 28.02
C ASP A 194 21.21 4.70 27.48
N ALA A 195 20.36 5.73 27.48
CA ALA A 195 20.67 7.11 27.07
C ALA A 195 19.61 8.03 27.68
N ASP A 196 19.87 9.32 27.85
CA ASP A 196 18.91 10.26 28.45
C ASP A 196 17.54 10.28 27.74
N GLY A 197 16.47 10.33 28.53
CA GLY A 197 15.08 10.30 28.06
C GLY A 197 14.43 8.91 28.08
N ASP A 198 13.21 8.82 27.57
CA ASP A 198 12.43 7.58 27.49
C ASP A 198 12.60 6.91 26.11
N THR A 199 12.57 5.58 26.08
CA THR A 199 12.43 4.82 24.83
C THR A 199 10.96 4.70 24.47
N TRP A 200 10.61 5.13 23.27
CA TRP A 200 9.26 5.05 22.74
C TRP A 200 9.13 3.85 21.81
N LEU A 201 8.16 3.00 22.11
CA LEU A 201 7.86 1.80 21.35
C LEU A 201 6.45 1.90 20.77
N ILE A 202 6.38 1.91 19.45
CA ILE A 202 5.13 1.94 18.69
C ILE A 202 4.90 0.53 18.15
N VAL A 203 3.83 -0.11 18.63
CA VAL A 203 3.40 -1.44 18.19
C VAL A 203 2.22 -1.27 17.25
N ASP A 204 2.49 -1.42 15.97
CA ASP A 204 1.47 -1.33 14.92
C ASP A 204 0.91 -2.72 14.63
N GLN A 205 -0.36 -2.81 14.26
CA GLN A 205 -1.09 -4.08 14.06
C GLN A 205 -0.98 -5.03 15.26
N PHE A 206 -1.32 -4.55 16.46
CA PHE A 206 -1.26 -5.35 17.69
C PHE A 206 -2.09 -6.64 17.60
N GLU A 207 -3.16 -6.64 16.79
CA GLU A 207 -3.98 -7.81 16.54
C GLU A 207 -3.21 -9.03 15.98
N GLU A 208 -2.02 -8.83 15.38
CA GLU A 208 -1.18 -9.93 14.88
C GLU A 208 -0.76 -10.92 15.97
N LEU A 209 -0.68 -10.48 17.23
CA LEU A 209 -0.43 -11.38 18.36
C LEU A 209 -1.48 -12.49 18.47
N TYR A 210 -2.72 -12.20 18.07
CA TYR A 210 -3.82 -13.17 18.18
C TYR A 210 -4.06 -13.93 16.88
N THR A 211 -3.60 -13.40 15.74
CA THR A 211 -3.81 -14.03 14.44
C THR A 211 -2.60 -14.81 13.91
N LEU A 212 -1.37 -14.40 14.26
CA LEU A 212 -0.12 -14.99 13.74
C LEU A 212 0.68 -15.75 14.81
N CYS A 213 0.74 -15.24 16.05
CA CYS A 213 1.47 -15.93 17.11
C CYS A 213 0.69 -17.14 17.63
N THR A 214 1.22 -18.33 17.35
CA THR A 214 0.61 -19.62 17.72
C THR A 214 0.94 -20.07 19.14
N ASP A 215 1.97 -19.51 19.77
CA ASP A 215 2.40 -19.85 21.14
C ASP A 215 1.76 -18.89 22.17
N PRO A 216 0.80 -19.36 23.00
CA PRO A 216 0.16 -18.51 24.00
C PRO A 216 1.11 -18.03 25.10
N ALA A 217 2.15 -18.81 25.45
CA ALA A 217 3.10 -18.44 26.47
C ALA A 217 4.01 -17.30 25.99
N GLU A 218 4.49 -17.39 24.75
CA GLU A 218 5.24 -16.30 24.12
C GLU A 218 4.39 -15.03 24.00
N ARG A 219 3.14 -15.15 23.55
CA ARG A 219 2.21 -14.02 23.49
C ARG A 219 2.03 -13.34 24.84
N THR A 220 1.77 -14.11 25.91
CA THR A 220 1.61 -13.57 27.26
C THR A 220 2.87 -12.85 27.72
N GLN A 221 4.04 -13.46 27.57
CA GLN A 221 5.31 -12.83 27.93
C GLN A 221 5.55 -11.52 27.16
N PHE A 222 5.20 -11.47 25.87
CA PHE A 222 5.33 -10.25 25.08
C PHE A 222 4.41 -9.14 25.60
N ILE A 223 3.16 -9.48 25.92
CA ILE A 223 2.20 -8.53 26.50
C ILE A 223 2.71 -8.04 27.86
N ASP A 224 3.20 -8.93 28.73
CA ASP A 224 3.75 -8.57 30.04
C ASP A 224 4.94 -7.60 29.91
N ARG A 225 5.82 -7.82 28.91
CA ARG A 225 6.91 -6.90 28.62
C ARG A 225 6.42 -5.52 28.18
N LEU A 226 5.37 -5.45 27.35
CA LEU A 226 4.78 -4.16 26.99
C LEU A 226 4.10 -3.46 28.18
N LEU A 227 3.41 -4.23 29.03
CA LEU A 227 2.73 -3.72 30.22
C LEU A 227 3.70 -3.27 31.32
N SER A 228 4.95 -3.74 31.32
CA SER A 228 6.00 -3.21 32.20
C SER A 228 6.19 -1.69 32.05
N ALA A 229 5.83 -1.12 30.89
CA ALA A 229 5.85 0.33 30.66
C ALA A 229 4.90 1.10 31.59
N THR A 230 3.87 0.46 32.17
CA THR A 230 2.94 1.12 33.09
C THR A 230 3.57 1.52 34.42
N ASP A 231 4.72 0.93 34.78
CA ASP A 231 5.49 1.34 35.95
C ASP A 231 6.01 2.78 35.76
N PRO A 232 5.69 3.73 36.66
CA PRO A 232 6.20 5.10 36.59
C PRO A 232 7.73 5.20 36.48
N ALA A 233 8.47 4.22 37.03
CA ALA A 233 9.92 4.16 36.97
C ALA A 233 10.47 3.55 35.67
N ALA A 234 9.65 2.88 34.86
CA ALA A 234 10.10 2.23 33.64
C ALA A 234 10.43 3.25 32.55
N ARG A 235 11.63 3.21 31.97
CA ARG A 235 12.04 4.12 30.87
C ARG A 235 11.46 3.77 29.49
N LEU A 236 10.37 3.00 29.47
CA LEU A 236 9.65 2.59 28.27
C LEU A 236 8.32 3.32 28.20
N ARG A 237 7.97 3.82 27.02
CA ARG A 237 6.64 4.34 26.68
C ARG A 237 6.11 3.56 25.49
N VAL A 238 4.90 3.04 25.60
CA VAL A 238 4.29 2.16 24.60
C VAL A 238 3.05 2.81 24.01
N VAL A 239 2.96 2.81 22.68
CA VAL A 239 1.75 3.16 21.94
C VAL A 239 1.37 1.99 21.05
N ILE A 240 0.17 1.42 21.22
CA ILE A 240 -0.32 0.33 20.39
C ILE A 240 -1.43 0.79 19.45
N ALA A 241 -1.46 0.29 18.22
CA ALA A 241 -2.63 0.38 17.34
C ALA A 241 -3.36 -0.97 17.32
N VAL A 242 -4.66 -0.93 17.58
CA VAL A 242 -5.54 -2.10 17.61
C VAL A 242 -6.69 -1.90 16.64
N ARG A 243 -7.03 -2.94 15.88
CA ARG A 243 -8.28 -2.98 15.11
C ARG A 243 -9.48 -3.18 16.04
N ALA A 244 -10.47 -2.30 15.92
CA ALA A 244 -11.78 -2.44 16.55
C ALA A 244 -12.77 -3.12 15.60
#